data_AF-A0A661HUI3-F1
#
_entry.id   AF-A0A661HUI3-F1
#
_cell.length_a   1.000
_cell.length_b   1.000
_cell.length_c   1.000
_cell.angle_alpha   90.00
_cell.angle_beta   90.00
_cell.angle_gamma   90.00
#
_symmetry.space_group_name_H-M   'P 1'
#
loop_
_entity.id
_entity.type
_entity.pdbx_description
1 polymer ?
#
loop_
_entity_poly.entity_id
_entity_poly.type
_entity_poly.pdbx_seq_one_letter_code
_entity_poly.pdbx_strand_id
1 'polypeptide(L)'
;MSVKKFVKSVKTFLGLGNYKIEGKKKAVKDLLKKLNRRKIDVKKQLEGSIDKKRKKELKEELDIISLEIKKGKEILYKLYAKTKLKKGSNNGK
;
A
#
# COMPACT_ATOMS: atom_id res chain seq x y z
N MET A 1 0.67 0.10 -40.33
CA MET A 1 1.00 0.00 -38.89
C MET A 1 1.47 -1.41 -38.57
N SER A 2 2.63 -1.61 -37.96
CA SER A 2 3.08 -2.96 -37.55
C SER A 2 2.18 -3.54 -36.45
N VAL A 3 1.96 -4.86 -36.43
CA VAL A 3 1.19 -5.57 -35.38
C VAL A 3 1.65 -5.21 -33.96
N LYS A 4 2.95 -4.99 -33.76
CA LYS A 4 3.52 -4.51 -32.48
C LYS A 4 2.93 -3.16 -32.02
N LYS A 5 2.69 -2.21 -32.94
CA LYS A 5 2.09 -0.89 -32.63
C LYS A 5 0.59 -1.04 -32.31
N PHE A 6 -0.11 -1.93 -32.99
CA PHE A 6 -1.51 -2.24 -32.69
C PHE A 6 -1.68 -2.85 -31.29
N VAL A 7 -0.90 -3.87 -30.95
CA VAL A 7 -0.93 -4.49 -29.61
C VAL A 7 -0.56 -3.48 -28.51
N LYS A 8 0.41 -2.58 -28.76
CA LYS A 8 0.76 -1.51 -27.80
C LYS A 8 -0.38 -0.50 -27.63
N SER A 9 -1.05 -0.13 -28.72
CA SER A 9 -2.23 0.74 -28.72
C SER A 9 -3.37 0.11 -27.90
N VAL A 10 -3.75 -1.14 -28.18
CA VAL A 10 -4.82 -1.85 -27.46
C VAL A 10 -4.48 -1.99 -25.97
N LYS A 11 -3.25 -2.36 -25.61
CA LYS A 11 -2.82 -2.42 -24.20
C LYS A 11 -2.85 -1.07 -23.51
N THR A 12 -2.64 0.03 -24.24
CA THR A 12 -2.69 1.39 -23.69
C THR A 12 -4.14 1.85 -23.54
N PHE A 13 -4.96 1.64 -24.57
CA PHE A 13 -6.39 1.95 -24.59
C PHE A 13 -7.15 1.20 -23.49
N LEU A 14 -6.85 -0.09 -23.30
CA LEU A 14 -7.43 -0.92 -22.25
C LEU A 14 -6.71 -0.77 -20.88
N GLY A 15 -5.69 0.09 -20.76
CA GLY A 15 -4.98 0.32 -19.49
C GLY A 15 -4.18 -0.88 -18.95
N LEU A 16 -3.95 -1.91 -19.75
CA LEU A 16 -3.37 -3.21 -19.35
C LEU A 16 -1.87 -3.16 -18.99
N GLY A 17 -1.20 -2.02 -19.16
CA GLY A 17 0.23 -1.86 -18.88
C GLY A 17 0.62 -1.77 -17.39
N ASN A 18 -0.32 -1.41 -16.50
CA ASN A 18 -0.02 -1.09 -15.10
C ASN A 18 -0.62 -2.05 -14.06
N TYR A 19 -1.28 -3.12 -14.48
CA TYR A 19 -2.01 -4.06 -13.60
C TYR A 19 -1.16 -4.57 -12.41
N LYS A 20 0.11 -4.92 -12.66
CA LYS A 20 1.02 -5.41 -11.60
C LYS A 20 1.34 -4.34 -10.54
N ILE A 21 1.40 -3.06 -10.91
CA ILE A 21 1.67 -1.96 -9.98
C ILE A 21 0.38 -1.60 -9.23
N GLU A 22 -0.76 -1.57 -9.91
CA GLU A 22 -2.05 -1.29 -9.29
C GLU A 22 -2.49 -2.38 -8.33
N GLY A 23 -2.29 -3.66 -8.68
CA GLY A 23 -2.54 -4.79 -7.78
C GLY A 23 -1.70 -4.69 -6.50
N LYS A 24 -0.41 -4.34 -6.63
CA LYS A 24 0.46 -4.09 -5.46
C LYS A 24 -0.02 -2.92 -4.61
N LYS A 25 -0.45 -1.81 -5.22
CA LYS A 25 -1.03 -0.67 -4.48
C LYS A 25 -2.29 -1.06 -3.73
N LYS A 26 -3.18 -1.82 -4.37
CA LYS A 26 -4.42 -2.30 -3.76
C LYS A 26 -4.12 -3.18 -2.55
N ALA A 27 -3.24 -4.17 -2.71
CA ALA A 27 -2.82 -5.04 -1.62
C ALA A 27 -2.23 -4.27 -0.42
N VAL A 28 -1.34 -3.30 -0.67
CA VAL A 28 -0.76 -2.46 0.38
C VAL A 28 -1.82 -1.60 1.07
N LYS A 29 -2.77 -1.03 0.33
CA LYS A 29 -3.89 -0.26 0.90
C LYS A 29 -4.78 -1.12 1.79
N ASP A 30 -5.11 -2.33 1.35
CA ASP A 30 -5.97 -3.23 2.12
C ASP A 30 -5.26 -3.72 3.40
N LEU A 31 -3.96 -3.99 3.33
CA LEU A 31 -3.15 -4.29 4.51
C LEU A 31 -3.11 -3.12 5.50
N LEU A 32 -2.88 -1.90 5.00
CA LEU A 32 -2.90 -0.68 5.83
C LEU A 32 -4.27 -0.46 6.50
N LYS A 33 -5.37 -0.76 5.82
CA LYS A 33 -6.72 -0.70 6.44
C LYS A 33 -6.84 -1.67 7.62
N LYS A 34 -6.38 -2.92 7.45
CA LYS A 34 -6.39 -3.94 8.52
C LYS A 34 -5.53 -3.51 9.71
N LEU A 35 -4.32 -3.01 9.46
CA LEU A 35 -3.42 -2.52 10.52
C LEU A 35 -4.01 -1.33 11.28
N ASN A 36 -4.68 -0.39 10.60
CA ASN A 36 -5.34 0.73 11.26
C ASN A 36 -6.54 0.28 12.12
N ARG A 37 -7.33 -0.68 11.65
CA ARG A 37 -8.40 -1.28 12.47
C ARG A 37 -7.82 -1.92 13.73
N ARG A 38 -6.79 -2.75 13.57
CA ARG A 38 -6.12 -3.39 14.70
C ARG A 38 -5.53 -2.37 15.69
N LYS A 39 -4.95 -1.28 15.19
CA LYS A 39 -4.46 -0.17 16.04
C LYS A 39 -5.56 0.43 16.91
N ILE A 40 -6.76 0.61 16.34
CA ILE A 40 -7.92 1.13 17.08
C ILE A 40 -8.34 0.11 18.15
N ASP A 41 -8.42 -1.18 17.79
CA ASP A 41 -8.82 -2.23 18.72
C ASP A 41 -7.85 -2.36 19.90
N VAL A 42 -6.53 -2.33 19.64
CA VAL A 42 -5.49 -2.37 20.68
C VAL A 42 -5.57 -1.14 21.58
N LYS A 43 -5.85 0.05 21.03
CA LYS A 43 -6.06 1.26 21.84
C LYS A 43 -7.27 1.13 22.77
N LYS A 44 -8.40 0.62 22.27
CA LYS A 44 -9.59 0.35 23.10
C LYS A 44 -9.29 -0.66 24.21
N GLN A 45 -8.50 -1.70 23.92
CA GLN A 45 -8.07 -2.67 24.93
C GLN A 45 -7.18 -2.05 26.00
N LEU A 46 -6.33 -1.08 25.63
CA LEU A 46 -5.47 -0.34 26.57
C LEU A 46 -6.23 0.64 27.48
N GLU A 47 -7.41 1.09 27.07
CA GLU A 47 -8.29 1.96 27.87
C GLU A 47 -9.04 1.19 28.96
N GLY A 48 -9.19 -0.14 28.80
CA GLY A 48 -9.82 -1.01 29.78
C GLY A 48 -8.96 -1.26 31.03
N SER A 49 -9.59 -1.83 32.07
CA SER A 49 -8.87 -2.37 33.21
C SER A 49 -8.20 -3.69 32.81
N ILE A 50 -6.88 -3.66 32.66
CA ILE A 50 -6.05 -4.80 32.27
C ILE A 50 -4.82 -4.88 33.18
N ASP A 51 -4.31 -6.08 33.37
CA ASP A 51 -3.12 -6.32 34.19
C ASP A 51 -1.86 -5.70 33.58
N LYS A 52 -0.85 -5.44 34.42
CA LYS A 52 0.40 -4.78 34.01
C LYS A 52 1.14 -5.53 32.90
N LYS A 53 1.11 -6.86 32.93
CA LYS A 53 1.79 -7.70 31.94
C LYS A 53 1.11 -7.55 30.59
N ARG A 54 -0.21 -7.70 30.56
CA ARG A 54 -1.01 -7.53 29.34
C ARG A 54 -0.92 -6.12 28.77
N LYS A 55 -0.87 -5.11 29.63
CA LYS A 55 -0.65 -3.72 29.22
C LYS A 55 0.70 -3.51 28.52
N LYS A 56 1.75 -4.23 28.94
CA LYS A 56 3.07 -4.18 28.29
C LYS A 56 3.01 -4.82 26.90
N GLU A 57 2.43 -6.02 26.80
CA GLU A 57 2.26 -6.73 25.53
C GLU A 57 1.46 -5.90 24.50
N LEU A 58 0.36 -5.27 24.92
CA LEU A 58 -0.45 -4.43 24.04
C LEU A 58 0.26 -3.15 23.60
N LYS A 59 1.16 -2.59 24.42
CA LYS A 59 2.01 -1.46 24.00
C LYS A 59 3.03 -1.89 22.95
N GLU A 60 3.69 -3.03 23.16
CA GLU A 60 4.62 -3.61 22.19
C GLU A 60 3.90 -3.91 20.86
N GLU A 61 2.69 -4.47 20.92
CA GLU A 61 1.85 -4.69 19.73
C GLU A 61 1.52 -3.37 19.02
N LEU A 62 1.16 -2.31 19.77
CA LEU A 62 0.84 -1.00 19.20
C LEU A 62 2.06 -0.35 18.51
N ASP A 63 3.26 -0.54 19.07
CA ASP A 63 4.51 -0.06 18.48
C ASP A 63 4.84 -0.79 17.18
N ILE A 64 4.72 -2.13 17.17
CA ILE A 64 4.89 -2.95 15.96
C ILE A 64 3.90 -2.51 14.87
N ILE A 65 2.61 -2.39 15.21
CA ILE A 65 1.59 -1.96 14.26
C ILE A 65 1.91 -0.57 13.71
N SER A 66 2.38 0.35 14.55
CA SER A 66 2.73 1.70 14.12
C SER A 66 3.94 1.73 13.18
N LEU A 67 4.95 0.91 13.44
CA LEU A 67 6.10 0.73 12.55
C LEU A 67 5.68 0.15 11.19
N GLU A 68 4.85 -0.89 11.19
CA GLU A 68 4.37 -1.52 9.95
C GLU A 68 3.47 -0.58 9.13
N ILE A 69 2.65 0.25 9.77
CA ILE A 69 1.89 1.31 9.09
C ILE A 69 2.84 2.33 8.42
N LYS A 70 3.91 2.74 9.11
CA LYS A 70 4.91 3.67 8.55
C LYS A 70 5.58 3.07 7.31
N LYS A 71 6.08 1.84 7.42
CA LYS A 71 6.68 1.10 6.28
C LYS A 71 5.70 0.93 5.12
N GLY A 72 4.45 0.55 5.41
CA GLY A 72 3.42 0.40 4.38
C GLY A 72 3.13 1.70 3.63
N LYS A 73 3.11 2.85 4.32
CA LYS A 73 2.97 4.17 3.69
C LYS A 73 4.15 4.51 2.78
N GLU A 74 5.39 4.22 3.22
CA GLU A 74 6.59 4.43 2.40
C GLU A 74 6.59 3.57 1.14
N ILE A 75 6.21 2.29 1.25
CA ILE A 75 6.06 1.39 0.10
C ILE A 75 5.01 1.94 -0.88
N LEU A 76 3.87 2.38 -0.35
CA LEU A 76 2.80 2.95 -1.17
C LEU A 76 3.26 4.22 -1.89
N TYR A 77 3.99 5.10 -1.21
CA TYR A 77 4.59 6.30 -1.80
C TYR A 77 5.56 5.95 -2.93
N LYS A 78 6.47 5.00 -2.71
CA LYS A 78 7.41 4.50 -3.73
C LYS A 78 6.67 3.93 -4.95
N LEU A 79 5.57 3.20 -4.74
CA LEU A 79 4.71 2.70 -5.83
C LEU A 79 4.06 3.85 -6.61
N TYR A 80 3.60 4.90 -5.95
CA TYR A 80 3.06 6.10 -6.61
C TYR A 80 4.14 6.86 -7.40
N ALA A 81 5.31 7.11 -6.81
CA ALA A 81 6.43 7.79 -7.48
C ALA A 81 6.89 7.02 -8.74
N LYS A 82 7.02 5.69 -8.64
CA LYS A 82 7.36 4.82 -9.78
C LYS A 82 6.31 4.86 -10.90
N THR A 83 5.06 5.19 -10.58
CA THR A 83 3.99 5.36 -11.59
C THR A 83 4.09 6.72 -12.28
N LYS A 84 4.49 7.79 -11.58
CA LYS A 84 4.69 9.13 -12.18
C LYS A 84 5.87 9.15 -13.14
N LEU A 85 7.00 8.52 -12.79
CA LEU A 85 8.19 8.45 -13.66
C LEU A 85 7.93 7.72 -14.99
N LYS A 86 7.03 6.72 -15.03
CA LYS A 86 6.67 6.02 -16.26
C LYS A 86 5.74 6.82 -17.20
N LYS A 87 5.00 7.81 -16.70
CA LYS A 87 4.12 8.64 -17.54
C LYS A 87 4.86 9.75 -18.30
N GLY A 88 6.02 10.19 -17.81
CA GLY A 88 6.84 11.23 -18.47
C GLY A 88 7.70 10.75 -19.65
N SER A 89 7.89 9.43 -19.81
CA SER A 89 8.83 8.88 -20.81
C SER A 89 8.19 8.50 -22.15
N ASN A 90 6.88 8.74 -22.33
CA ASN A 90 6.13 8.33 -23.52
C ASN A 90 5.70 9.51 -24.42
N ASN A 91 6.19 10.73 -24.16
CA ASN A 91 5.97 11.93 -24.97
C ASN A 91 7.30 12.44 -25.57
N GLY A 92 8.03 11.58 -26.26
CA GLY A 92 9.26 11.97 -26.96
C GLY A 92 9.64 10.94 -28.02
N LYS A 93 9.49 11.36 -29.28
CA LYS A 93 9.70 10.65 -30.56
C LYS A 93 8.47 9.98 -31.16
#